data_AF-A0AAD8DG96-F1
#
_entry.id   AF-A0AAD8DG96-F1
#
_cell.length_a   1.000
_cell.length_b   1.000
_cell.length_c   1.000
_cell.angle_alpha   90.00
_cell.angle_beta   90.00
_cell.angle_gamma   90.00
#
_symmetry.space_group_name_H-M   'P 1'
#
loop_
_entity.id
_entity.type
_entity.pdbx_description
1 polymer ?
#
loop_
_entity_poly.entity_id
_entity_poly.type
_entity_poly.pdbx_seq_one_letter_code
_entity_poly.pdbx_strand_id
1 'polypeptide(L)'
;MALRCVKLFVASWLLLGCVGNAIDLDLDKCINLSKELLDSVNTTLSSEEINKGFNCTSDLMNDITKATTVIACEPDLSSLKKTECTRQRKTAFDQVTCLRNITEDLLKYKAEFSKYQLKGLSKQLDKTLSKIDALIKVLPSSAKATFRKKREISFPDRMKLCEILQAFKVRTVTINRVMNYMKSRQ
;
A
#
# COMPACT_ATOMS: atom_id res chain seq x y z
N MET A 1 -3.56 -29.67 -41.35
CA MET A 1 -2.54 -30.57 -40.76
C MET A 1 -2.52 -30.35 -39.26
N ALA A 2 -2.85 -31.39 -38.51
CA ALA A 2 -2.93 -31.37 -37.05
C ALA A 2 -1.52 -31.35 -36.43
N LEU A 3 -1.26 -30.44 -35.49
CA LEU A 3 -0.08 -30.54 -34.62
C LEU A 3 -0.46 -31.32 -33.36
N ARG A 4 0.11 -32.51 -33.24
CA ARG A 4 0.13 -33.32 -32.02
C ARG A 4 1.15 -32.72 -31.04
N CYS A 5 0.75 -32.51 -29.79
CA CYS A 5 1.67 -32.20 -28.70
C CYS A 5 2.34 -33.51 -28.25
N VAL A 6 3.62 -33.69 -28.53
CA VAL A 6 4.43 -34.76 -27.92
C VAL A 6 4.93 -34.25 -26.57
N LYS A 7 4.55 -34.94 -25.49
CA LYS A 7 5.17 -34.80 -24.18
C LYS A 7 6.59 -35.36 -24.25
N LEU A 8 7.59 -34.50 -24.09
CA LEU A 8 8.94 -34.93 -23.72
C LEU A 8 9.39 -34.14 -22.49
N PHE A 9 9.27 -34.81 -21.34
CA PHE A 9 10.15 -34.62 -20.20
C PHE A 9 11.57 -34.94 -20.68
N VAL A 10 12.50 -33.98 -20.70
CA VAL A 10 13.84 -34.08 -20.09
C VAL A 10 14.38 -32.66 -19.91
N ALA A 11 14.96 -32.42 -18.73
CA ALA A 11 15.68 -31.22 -18.35
C ALA A 11 16.87 -30.90 -19.28
N SER A 12 16.96 -29.64 -19.73
CA SER A 12 18.23 -28.93 -19.86
C SER A 12 17.95 -27.44 -20.05
N TRP A 13 18.52 -26.63 -19.16
CA TRP A 13 18.49 -25.18 -19.22
C TRP A 13 19.28 -24.66 -20.43
N LEU A 14 18.63 -23.83 -21.25
CA LEU A 14 19.13 -22.58 -21.86
C LEU A 14 18.36 -22.33 -23.17
N LEU A 15 17.95 -21.08 -23.35
CA LEU A 15 17.21 -20.52 -24.49
C LEU A 15 15.68 -20.69 -24.41
N LEU A 16 15.03 -19.83 -23.62
CA LEU A 16 13.83 -19.11 -24.04
C LEU A 16 13.58 -17.96 -23.04
N GLY A 17 13.96 -16.75 -23.42
CA GLY A 17 13.64 -15.54 -22.67
C GLY A 17 12.16 -15.21 -22.80
N CYS A 18 11.33 -15.87 -21.98
CA CYS A 18 10.06 -15.35 -21.50
C CYS A 18 10.19 -15.25 -19.98
N VAL A 19 10.98 -14.30 -19.49
CA VAL A 19 10.99 -13.94 -18.06
C VAL A 19 9.81 -13.01 -17.83
N GLY A 20 8.61 -13.55 -18.00
CA GLY A 20 7.43 -13.07 -17.30
C GLY A 20 7.37 -13.86 -16.01
N ASN A 21 8.10 -13.42 -14.98
CA ASN A 21 7.83 -13.93 -13.64
C ASN A 21 6.42 -13.48 -13.30
N ALA A 22 5.43 -14.36 -13.50
CA ALA A 22 4.12 -14.20 -12.92
C ALA A 22 4.35 -14.10 -11.41
N ILE A 23 4.24 -12.88 -10.87
CA ILE A 23 4.22 -12.69 -9.43
C ILE A 23 2.96 -13.42 -8.97
N ASP A 24 3.13 -14.56 -8.30
CA ASP A 24 2.05 -15.30 -7.65
C ASP A 24 1.56 -14.48 -6.44
N LEU A 25 0.83 -13.42 -6.73
CA LEU A 25 0.26 -12.50 -5.77
C LEU A 25 -1.16 -12.95 -5.46
N ASP A 26 -1.38 -13.42 -4.23
CA ASP A 26 -2.73 -13.69 -3.70
C ASP A 26 -3.48 -12.36 -3.54
N LEU A 27 -4.21 -12.00 -4.61
CA LEU A 27 -4.84 -10.71 -4.74
C LEU A 27 -6.08 -10.57 -3.86
N ASP A 28 -6.79 -11.67 -3.59
CA ASP A 28 -7.89 -11.71 -2.64
C ASP A 28 -7.42 -11.38 -1.23
N LYS A 29 -6.31 -12.00 -0.82
CA LYS A 29 -5.68 -11.68 0.46
C LYS A 29 -5.19 -10.24 0.51
N CYS A 30 -4.60 -9.72 -0.56
CA CYS A 30 -4.18 -8.32 -0.63
C CYS A 30 -5.36 -7.34 -0.52
N ILE A 31 -6.47 -7.62 -1.20
CA ILE A 31 -7.70 -6.82 -1.12
C ILE A 31 -8.23 -6.83 0.31
N ASN A 32 -8.35 -7.99 0.94
CA ASN A 32 -8.84 -8.09 2.32
C ASN A 32 -7.93 -7.36 3.31
N LEU A 33 -6.62 -7.57 3.23
CA LEU A 33 -5.65 -6.86 4.08
C LEU A 33 -5.68 -5.34 3.86
N SER A 34 -5.86 -4.87 2.62
CA SER A 34 -5.97 -3.43 2.34
C SER A 34 -7.23 -2.80 2.94
N LYS A 35 -8.35 -3.53 2.97
CA LYS A 35 -9.59 -3.09 3.63
C LYS A 35 -9.41 -3.03 5.14
N GLU A 36 -8.88 -4.10 5.73
CA GLU A 36 -8.60 -4.14 7.17
C GLU A 36 -7.60 -3.07 7.61
N LEU A 37 -6.63 -2.74 6.76
CA LEU A 37 -5.71 -1.64 6.98
C LEU A 37 -6.45 -0.30 7.00
N LEU A 38 -7.33 -0.04 6.03
CA LEU A 38 -8.13 1.18 5.97
C LEU A 38 -9.01 1.32 7.22
N ASP A 39 -9.66 0.25 7.64
CA ASP A 39 -10.48 0.22 8.85
C ASP A 39 -9.65 0.51 10.11
N SER A 40 -8.45 -0.06 10.20
CA SER A 40 -7.52 0.22 11.28
C SER A 40 -7.09 1.69 11.31
N VAL A 41 -6.78 2.28 10.15
CA VAL A 41 -6.42 3.70 10.04
C VAL A 41 -7.59 4.59 10.46
N ASN A 42 -8.81 4.31 9.99
CA ASN A 42 -10.01 5.06 10.40
C ASN A 42 -10.27 4.94 11.91
N THR A 43 -10.07 3.75 12.48
CA THR A 43 -10.21 3.53 13.94
C THR A 43 -9.19 4.35 14.72
N THR A 44 -7.93 4.40 14.27
CA THR A 44 -6.89 5.22 14.91
C THR A 44 -7.20 6.71 14.81
N LEU A 45 -7.62 7.18 13.63
CA LEU A 45 -8.03 8.58 13.41
C LEU A 45 -9.24 9.00 14.26
N SER A 46 -10.14 8.06 14.57
CA SER A 46 -11.35 8.32 15.37
C SER A 46 -11.13 8.17 16.88
N SER A 47 -9.91 7.83 17.32
CA SER A 47 -9.61 7.69 18.74
C SER A 47 -9.69 9.01 19.49
N GLU A 48 -10.12 8.96 20.75
CA GLU A 48 -10.14 10.12 21.63
C GLU A 48 -8.73 10.66 21.85
N GLU A 49 -7.73 9.78 21.98
CA GLU A 49 -6.35 10.18 22.24
C GLU A 49 -5.76 11.04 21.11
N ILE A 50 -6.03 10.69 19.84
CA ILE A 50 -5.63 11.51 18.68
C ILE A 50 -6.35 12.85 18.70
N ASN A 51 -7.67 12.87 18.93
CA ASN A 51 -8.49 14.07 18.85
C ASN A 51 -8.54 14.90 20.15
N LYS A 52 -7.79 14.50 21.18
CA LYS A 52 -7.87 15.18 22.48
C LYS A 52 -7.26 16.59 22.40
N GLY A 53 -8.14 17.59 22.41
CA GLY A 53 -7.77 19.01 22.37
C GLY A 53 -7.64 19.61 20.96
N PHE A 54 -7.95 18.86 19.90
CA PHE A 54 -8.09 19.38 18.53
C PHE A 54 -8.86 18.40 17.65
N ASN A 55 -9.47 18.86 16.55
CA ASN A 55 -10.14 17.98 15.60
C ASN A 55 -9.16 17.55 14.50
N CYS A 56 -8.94 16.24 14.33
CA CYS A 56 -8.11 15.70 13.27
C CYS A 56 -8.88 15.67 11.94
N THR A 57 -8.81 16.74 11.15
CA THR A 57 -9.53 16.87 9.86
C THR A 57 -8.67 16.48 8.65
N SER A 58 -9.33 16.20 7.51
CA SER A 58 -8.67 15.84 6.26
C SER A 58 -7.91 16.99 5.58
N ASP A 59 -8.09 18.23 6.02
CA ASP A 59 -7.38 19.38 5.45
C ASP A 59 -5.94 19.46 5.96
N LEU A 60 -5.65 18.77 7.06
CA LEU A 60 -4.33 18.63 7.67
C LEU A 60 -3.71 17.33 7.15
N MET A 61 -3.11 17.36 5.95
CA MET A 61 -2.45 16.19 5.36
C MET A 61 -0.97 16.45 5.12
N ASN A 62 -0.14 15.52 5.59
CA ASN A 62 1.28 15.52 5.33
C ASN A 62 1.70 14.18 4.72
N ASP A 63 1.72 14.12 3.39
CA ASP A 63 2.16 12.92 2.69
C ASP A 63 3.68 12.83 2.68
N ILE A 64 4.19 11.81 3.38
CA ILE A 64 5.62 11.55 3.52
C ILE A 64 6.19 10.71 2.36
N THR A 65 5.36 10.33 1.38
CA THR A 65 5.78 9.50 0.25
C THR A 65 5.95 10.28 -1.05
N LYS A 66 6.46 9.60 -2.09
CA LYS A 66 6.71 10.22 -3.39
C LYS A 66 5.49 10.02 -4.28
N ALA A 67 5.23 10.99 -5.18
CA ALA A 67 4.18 10.88 -6.18
C ALA A 67 4.37 9.71 -7.17
N THR A 68 5.54 9.07 -7.20
CA THR A 68 5.87 7.95 -8.08
C THR A 68 4.92 6.77 -7.97
N THR A 69 4.33 6.53 -6.79
CA THR A 69 3.30 5.49 -6.62
C THR A 69 2.04 5.82 -7.41
N VAL A 70 1.58 7.07 -7.36
CA VAL A 70 0.39 7.51 -8.12
C VAL A 70 0.60 7.35 -9.61
N ILE A 71 1.81 7.67 -10.10
CA ILE A 71 2.16 7.59 -11.51
C ILE A 71 2.26 6.12 -11.96
N ALA A 72 2.96 5.28 -11.22
CA ALA A 72 3.15 3.87 -11.60
C ALA A 72 1.87 3.04 -11.51
N CYS A 73 0.99 3.41 -10.58
CA CYS A 73 -0.28 2.72 -10.36
C CYS A 73 -1.45 3.34 -11.13
N GLU A 74 -1.19 4.29 -12.03
CA GLU A 74 -2.22 4.89 -12.88
C GLU A 74 -2.83 3.81 -13.78
N PRO A 75 -4.16 3.62 -13.76
CA PRO A 75 -4.79 2.65 -14.62
C PRO A 75 -4.59 3.03 -16.09
N ASP A 76 -4.52 2.04 -16.97
CA ASP A 76 -4.50 2.29 -18.40
C ASP A 76 -5.92 2.65 -18.83
N LEU A 77 -6.13 3.96 -19.05
CA LEU A 77 -7.39 4.57 -19.44
C LEU A 77 -7.58 4.60 -20.96
N SER A 78 -6.75 3.91 -21.75
CA SER A 78 -6.87 3.87 -23.21
C SER A 78 -8.23 3.37 -23.69
N SER A 79 -8.96 2.60 -22.87
CA SER A 79 -10.31 2.08 -23.14
C SER A 79 -11.45 2.95 -22.58
N LEU A 80 -11.17 3.97 -21.77
CA LEU A 80 -12.19 4.84 -21.16
C LEU A 80 -12.36 6.13 -21.97
N LYS A 81 -13.61 6.49 -22.28
CA LYS A 81 -13.96 7.73 -23.01
C LYS A 81 -13.26 8.92 -22.33
N LYS A 82 -12.50 9.70 -23.12
CA LYS A 82 -11.80 10.93 -22.68
C LYS A 82 -12.72 11.75 -21.78
N THR A 83 -12.43 11.80 -20.49
CA THR A 83 -13.01 12.82 -19.60
C THR A 83 -12.05 14.01 -19.55
N GLU A 84 -12.60 15.23 -19.53
CA GLU A 84 -11.84 16.49 -19.67
C GLU A 84 -10.79 16.75 -18.59
N CYS A 85 -10.83 16.01 -17.47
CA CYS A 85 -9.82 16.10 -16.41
C CYS A 85 -8.58 15.23 -16.64
N THR A 86 -8.55 14.37 -17.67
CA THR A 86 -7.42 13.47 -17.92
C THR A 86 -6.44 14.10 -18.92
N ARG A 87 -5.34 14.70 -18.44
CA ARG A 87 -4.14 14.81 -19.27
C ARG A 87 -3.65 13.40 -19.53
N GLN A 88 -4.10 12.78 -20.63
CA GLN A 88 -3.77 11.39 -20.97
C GLN A 88 -2.25 11.18 -20.95
N ARG A 89 -1.74 10.57 -19.87
CA ARG A 89 -0.38 10.05 -19.85
C ARG A 89 -0.41 8.71 -20.56
N LYS A 90 0.37 8.59 -21.63
CA LYS A 90 0.46 7.38 -22.47
C LYS A 90 1.31 6.27 -21.81
N THR A 91 1.35 6.20 -20.49
CA THR A 91 2.13 5.18 -19.79
C THR A 91 1.22 4.00 -19.48
N ALA A 92 1.56 2.83 -20.02
CA ALA A 92 0.86 1.60 -19.69
C ALA A 92 0.98 1.30 -18.18
N PHE A 93 -0.04 0.64 -17.62
CA PHE A 93 -0.02 0.22 -16.23
C PHE A 93 1.13 -0.77 -15.99
N ASP A 94 2.11 -0.37 -15.18
CA ASP A 94 3.24 -1.21 -14.78
C ASP A 94 2.98 -1.82 -13.40
N GLN A 95 2.44 -3.03 -13.41
CA GLN A 95 2.10 -3.78 -12.19
C GLN A 95 3.31 -3.95 -11.27
N VAL A 96 4.49 -4.25 -11.80
CA VAL A 96 5.69 -4.53 -11.00
C VAL A 96 6.16 -3.26 -10.30
N THR A 97 6.28 -2.16 -11.06
CA THR A 97 6.68 -0.86 -10.51
C THR A 97 5.65 -0.32 -9.52
N CYS A 98 4.35 -0.51 -9.81
CA CYS A 98 3.28 -0.13 -8.89
C CYS A 98 3.37 -0.86 -7.55
N LEU A 99 3.48 -2.20 -7.55
CA LEU A 99 3.60 -3.01 -6.32
C LEU A 99 4.87 -2.67 -5.53
N ARG A 100 5.99 -2.45 -6.21
CA ARG A 100 7.25 -2.00 -5.58
C ARG A 100 7.05 -0.67 -4.87
N ASN A 101 6.47 0.32 -5.56
CA ASN A 101 6.24 1.65 -5.01
C ASN A 101 5.24 1.61 -3.82
N ILE A 102 4.19 0.78 -3.89
CA ILE A 102 3.28 0.55 -2.75
C ILE A 102 4.05 0.00 -1.55
N THR A 103 4.95 -0.95 -1.76
CA THR A 103 5.75 -1.53 -0.67
C THR A 103 6.68 -0.50 -0.05
N GLU A 104 7.32 0.34 -0.85
CA GLU A 104 8.16 1.45 -0.38
C GLU A 104 7.36 2.48 0.43
N ASP A 105 6.14 2.79 0.01
CA ASP A 105 5.24 3.68 0.75
C ASP A 105 4.88 3.08 2.10
N LEU A 106 4.48 1.81 2.14
CA LEU A 106 4.16 1.09 3.38
C LEU A 106 5.35 1.05 4.35
N LEU A 107 6.56 0.83 3.85
CA LEU A 107 7.78 0.84 4.67
C LEU A 107 8.08 2.22 5.27
N LYS A 108 7.88 3.30 4.50
CA LYS A 108 8.04 4.67 5.00
C LYS A 108 7.01 5.01 6.09
N TYR A 109 5.74 4.72 5.84
CA TYR A 109 4.67 4.93 6.83
C TYR A 109 4.92 4.09 8.08
N LYS A 110 5.33 2.82 7.95
CA LYS A 110 5.73 1.99 9.09
C LYS A 110 6.85 2.64 9.90
N ALA A 111 7.92 3.08 9.24
CA ALA A 111 9.06 3.69 9.89
C ALA A 111 8.68 4.99 10.62
N GLU A 112 7.80 5.79 10.02
CA GLU A 112 7.29 7.03 10.62
C GLU A 112 6.39 6.73 11.82
N PHE A 113 5.39 5.85 11.69
CA PHE A 113 4.49 5.47 12.78
C PHE A 113 5.23 4.82 13.94
N SER A 114 6.31 4.08 13.67
CA SER A 114 7.14 3.46 14.71
C SER A 114 7.86 4.48 15.62
N LYS A 115 7.94 5.76 15.22
CA LYS A 115 8.46 6.84 16.06
C LYS A 115 7.48 7.23 17.18
N TYR A 116 6.20 6.93 16.99
CA TYR A 116 5.13 7.25 17.92
C TYR A 116 4.86 6.03 18.81
N GLN A 117 5.47 6.01 19.99
CA GLN A 117 5.30 4.92 20.96
C GLN A 117 4.50 5.40 22.16
N LEU A 118 3.17 5.44 21.99
CA LEU A 118 2.28 6.28 22.78
C LEU A 118 1.55 5.45 23.83
N LYS A 119 1.64 5.83 25.11
CA LYS A 119 0.71 5.32 26.13
C LYS A 119 -0.71 5.80 25.77
N GLY A 120 -1.70 4.90 25.77
CA GLY A 120 -3.10 5.19 25.38
C GLY A 120 -3.43 4.85 23.92
N LEU A 121 -2.68 5.41 22.95
CA LEU A 121 -2.89 5.14 21.52
C LEU A 121 -2.21 3.87 21.00
N SER A 122 -1.40 3.20 21.84
CA SER A 122 -0.60 2.07 21.38
C SER A 122 -1.47 0.98 20.75
N LYS A 123 -2.65 0.67 21.28
CA LYS A 123 -3.43 -0.47 20.77
C LYS A 123 -3.92 -0.25 19.33
N GLN A 124 -4.46 0.93 19.02
CA GLN A 124 -4.96 1.25 17.68
C GLN A 124 -3.80 1.40 16.69
N LEU A 125 -2.74 2.12 17.08
CA LEU A 125 -1.57 2.30 16.22
C LEU A 125 -0.79 0.99 15.99
N ASP A 126 -0.67 0.14 17.02
CA ASP A 126 -0.05 -1.19 16.92
C ASP A 126 -0.88 -2.09 15.98
N LYS A 127 -2.22 -1.99 16.01
CA LYS A 127 -3.09 -2.67 15.05
C LYS A 127 -2.82 -2.19 13.62
N THR A 128 -2.69 -0.88 13.41
CA THR A 128 -2.34 -0.33 12.09
C THR A 128 -0.97 -0.81 11.62
N LEU A 129 0.05 -0.77 12.49
CA LEU A 129 1.39 -1.28 12.20
C LEU A 129 1.37 -2.78 11.86
N SER A 130 0.59 -3.58 12.59
CA SER A 130 0.41 -5.00 12.32
C SER A 130 -0.24 -5.27 10.96
N LYS A 131 -1.22 -4.45 10.55
CA LYS A 131 -1.83 -4.56 9.22
C LYS A 131 -0.87 -4.12 8.11
N ILE A 132 -0.05 -3.11 8.34
CA ILE A 132 1.04 -2.74 7.42
C ILE A 132 2.00 -3.93 7.25
N ASP A 133 2.41 -4.57 8.35
CA ASP A 133 3.30 -5.73 8.29
C ASP A 133 2.69 -6.93 7.56
N ALA A 134 1.40 -7.19 7.79
CA ALA A 134 0.70 -8.25 7.07
C ALA A 134 0.66 -7.97 5.57
N LEU A 135 0.42 -6.71 5.16
CA LEU A 135 0.38 -6.31 3.77
C LEU A 135 1.78 -6.36 3.12
N ILE A 136 2.82 -5.88 3.80
CA ILE A 136 4.21 -5.97 3.32
C ILE A 136 4.62 -7.43 3.10
N LYS A 137 4.22 -8.35 4.00
CA LYS A 137 4.57 -9.78 3.90
C LYS A 137 3.96 -10.49 2.69
N VAL A 138 2.79 -10.04 2.22
CA VAL A 138 2.15 -10.60 1.03
C VAL A 138 2.60 -9.89 -0.25
N LEU A 139 3.17 -8.70 -0.12
CA LEU A 139 3.83 -8.00 -1.21
C LEU A 139 5.27 -8.51 -1.38
N PRO A 140 5.83 -8.43 -2.60
CA PRO A 140 7.21 -8.86 -2.83
C PRO A 140 8.22 -7.90 -2.16
N SER A 141 8.59 -8.15 -0.90
CA SER A 141 9.76 -7.52 -0.26
C SER A 141 10.18 -8.15 1.09
N SER A 142 11.46 -8.02 1.43
CA SER A 142 12.07 -8.42 2.69
C SER A 142 12.32 -7.20 3.59
N ALA A 143 11.71 -7.17 4.77
CA ALA A 143 11.98 -6.12 5.76
C ALA A 143 11.99 -6.68 7.20
N LYS A 144 12.93 -6.21 8.02
CA LYS A 144 13.06 -6.52 9.45
C LYS A 144 12.62 -5.34 10.31
N ALA A 145 12.00 -5.64 11.45
CA ALA A 145 11.55 -4.65 12.43
C ALA A 145 12.60 -4.37 13.51
N THR A 146 12.58 -3.18 14.10
CA THR A 146 13.35 -2.80 15.30
C THR A 146 12.42 -2.26 16.38
N PHE A 147 12.78 -2.51 17.65
CA PHE A 147 11.98 -2.16 18.82
C PHE A 147 12.60 -0.98 19.60
N ARG A 148 11.77 -0.10 20.19
CA ARG A 148 12.17 1.08 21.00
C ARG A 148 11.30 1.23 22.27
N LYS A 149 11.73 2.07 23.24
CA LYS A 149 11.06 2.32 24.54
C LYS A 149 9.93 3.38 24.46
N LYS A 150 8.75 3.07 25.01
CA LYS A 150 7.54 3.92 25.01
C LYS A 150 7.72 5.24 25.78
N ARG A 151 7.24 6.36 25.24
CA ARG A 151 7.21 7.70 25.88
C ARG A 151 5.80 8.29 25.87
N GLU A 152 5.56 9.29 26.71
CA GLU A 152 4.31 10.04 26.69
C GLU A 152 4.22 10.95 25.44
N ILE A 153 3.01 11.14 24.92
CA ILE A 153 2.78 11.90 23.70
C ILE A 153 2.56 13.37 24.00
N SER A 154 3.27 14.25 23.29
CA SER A 154 3.00 15.69 23.36
C SER A 154 1.84 16.09 22.45
N PHE A 155 1.25 17.28 22.67
CA PHE A 155 0.26 17.83 21.74
C PHE A 155 0.78 17.97 20.30
N PRO A 156 2.00 18.51 20.05
CA PRO A 156 2.59 18.55 18.70
C PRO A 156 2.77 17.17 18.05
N ASP A 157 3.15 16.14 18.82
CA ASP A 157 3.27 14.78 18.30
C ASP A 157 1.93 14.26 17.77
N ARG A 158 0.82 14.56 18.48
CA ARG A 158 -0.53 14.13 18.05
C ARG A 158 -0.98 14.83 16.78
N MET A 159 -0.70 16.12 16.68
CA MET A 159 -1.02 16.91 15.49
C MET A 159 -0.28 16.37 14.26
N LYS A 160 1.04 16.15 14.39
CA LYS A 160 1.85 15.56 13.32
C LYS A 160 1.40 14.14 12.97
N LEU A 161 1.10 13.31 13.97
CA LEU A 161 0.61 11.95 13.74
C LEU A 161 -0.74 11.96 13.02
N CYS A 162 -1.65 12.86 13.39
CA CYS A 162 -2.91 13.08 12.71
C CYS A 162 -2.69 13.40 11.22
N GLU A 163 -1.80 14.36 10.91
CA GLU A 163 -1.52 14.76 9.53
C GLU A 163 -1.05 13.61 8.65
N ILE A 164 -0.16 12.79 9.20
CA ILE A 164 0.42 11.64 8.50
C ILE A 164 -0.63 10.52 8.38
N LEU A 165 -1.46 10.30 9.40
CA LEU A 165 -2.55 9.32 9.34
C LEU A 165 -3.61 9.70 8.28
N GLN A 166 -3.94 10.99 8.14
CA GLN A 166 -4.86 11.47 7.10
C GLN A 166 -4.28 11.25 5.70
N ALA A 167 -3.00 11.57 5.48
CA ALA A 167 -2.31 11.24 4.25
C ALA A 167 -2.28 9.72 3.98
N PHE A 168 -2.00 8.93 5.01
CA PHE A 168 -1.95 7.48 4.91
C PHE A 168 -3.33 6.85 4.60
N LYS A 169 -4.42 7.42 5.11
CA LYS A 169 -5.78 7.01 4.78
C LYS A 169 -6.01 7.10 3.26
N VAL A 170 -5.64 8.22 2.64
CA VAL A 170 -5.76 8.41 1.18
C VAL A 170 -4.85 7.44 0.42
N ARG A 171 -3.64 7.21 0.91
CA ARG A 171 -2.72 6.21 0.33
C ARG A 171 -3.31 4.79 0.41
N THR A 172 -3.96 4.43 1.52
CA THR A 172 -4.60 3.13 1.71
C THR A 172 -5.80 2.94 0.78
N VAL A 173 -6.62 3.99 0.58
CA VAL A 173 -7.68 3.98 -0.44
C VAL A 173 -7.10 3.74 -1.83
N THR A 174 -5.98 4.37 -2.16
CA THR A 174 -5.29 4.16 -3.45
C THR A 174 -4.84 2.71 -3.60
N ILE A 175 -4.21 2.13 -2.58
CA ILE A 175 -3.81 0.72 -2.56
C ILE A 175 -5.04 -0.18 -2.79
N ASN A 176 -6.14 0.04 -2.06
CA ASN A 176 -7.36 -0.75 -2.22
C ASN A 176 -7.91 -0.68 -3.66
N ARG A 177 -7.95 0.51 -4.26
CA ARG A 177 -8.38 0.69 -5.66
C ARG A 177 -7.49 -0.08 -6.64
N VAL A 178 -6.18 0.00 -6.46
CA VAL A 178 -5.19 -0.70 -7.30
C VAL A 178 -5.37 -2.21 -7.21
N MET A 179 -5.53 -2.78 -6.01
CA MET A 179 -5.71 -4.22 -5.84
C MET A 179 -6.99 -4.71 -6.52
N ASN A 180 -8.10 -3.97 -6.38
CA ASN A 180 -9.35 -4.31 -7.08
C ASN A 180 -9.21 -4.17 -8.60
N TYR A 181 -8.49 -3.15 -9.07
CA TYR A 181 -8.24 -2.96 -10.50
C TYR A 181 -7.40 -4.11 -11.09
N MET A 182 -6.33 -4.54 -10.41
CA MET A 182 -5.57 -5.73 -10.82
C MET A 182 -6.46 -6.97 -10.89
N LYS A 183 -7.40 -7.12 -9.94
CA LYS A 183 -8.30 -8.28 -9.88
C LYS A 183 -9.27 -8.29 -11.05
N SER A 184 -9.74 -7.12 -11.46
CA SER A 184 -10.63 -7.00 -12.62
C SER A 184 -9.96 -7.31 -13.96
N ARG A 185 -8.62 -7.44 -14.01
CA ARG A 185 -7.84 -7.75 -15.22
C ARG A 185 -7.38 -9.21 -15.32
N GLN A 186 -7.57 -10.01 -14.26
CA GLN A 186 -7.35 -11.46 -14.28
C GLN A 186 -8.63 -12.18 -14.71
#